data_AF-A0A2V8LRT9-F1
#
_entry.id   AF-A0A2V8LRT9-F1
#
_cell.length_a   1.000
_cell.length_b   1.000
_cell.length_c   1.000
_cell.angle_alpha   90.00
_cell.angle_beta   90.00
_cell.angle_gamma   90.00
#
_symmetry.space_group_name_H-M   'P 1'
#
loop_
_entity.id
_entity.type
_entity.pdbx_description
1 polymer ?
#
loop_
_entity_poly.entity_id
_entity_poly.type
_entity_poly.pdbx_seq_one_letter_code
_entity_poly.pdbx_strand_id
1 'polypeptide(L)'
;MCLDEKIRIKANGRPEYWVEPSGTKPLTSNWTDISSYSFTTGYPTENSEALLERCIRACSKEGDLVLDSFCGSGTTAAVAERLGRRWITCDIGRFAIHTTRKRLLSIPDVHPFTVQNLGKYERQLWQTEAFRTDEVDSKNEAAARHRAYIEFILKLYQAKPIVGYTWLHGLKGGRMIHVGAVDLPVSVGDVPNIAAEFRKAVGTGKDAPKTNSVDVLGWDFAFEMNEVAKQQAAAANIQMRFLRIPRDVMDKRAVEQGDIHFFELAALAVDVKAQKRKVRLRLTDFVIPPDDVPEEVQRGIKHWSQWIDYWAVDWDNKGDAFHNEWQTYRTRKDNKLALDTDHTYDEPGNYTVVVKVIDILGNDTTKSVKVSVK
;
A
#
# COMPACT_ATOMS: atom_id res chain seq x y z
N MET A 1 -9.28 35.88 -32.26
CA MET A 1 -9.59 37.23 -32.76
C MET A 1 -8.32 38.06 -32.66
N CYS A 2 -7.75 38.46 -33.81
CA CYS A 2 -6.74 39.51 -33.87
C CYS A 2 -7.27 40.74 -33.13
N LEU A 3 -6.41 41.40 -32.36
CA LEU A 3 -6.73 42.71 -31.85
C LEU A 3 -6.53 43.70 -32.99
N ASP A 4 -7.62 44.00 -33.71
CA ASP A 4 -7.67 45.21 -34.55
C ASP A 4 -7.34 46.40 -33.66
N GLU A 5 -6.53 47.32 -34.20
CA GLU A 5 -5.99 48.52 -33.56
C GLU A 5 -6.90 49.11 -32.45
N LYS A 6 -6.47 49.04 -31.18
CA LYS A 6 -7.18 49.68 -30.07
C LYS A 6 -6.29 50.63 -29.31
N ILE A 7 -6.54 51.93 -29.49
CA ILE A 7 -6.11 52.96 -28.56
C ILE A 7 -6.94 52.76 -27.29
N ARG A 8 -6.29 52.42 -26.17
CA ARG A 8 -6.96 52.39 -24.87
C ARG A 8 -7.22 53.83 -24.43
N ILE A 9 -8.49 54.21 -24.30
CA ILE A 9 -8.89 55.56 -23.90
C ILE A 9 -9.29 55.55 -22.42
N LYS A 10 -8.76 56.51 -21.66
CA LYS A 10 -9.13 56.74 -20.25
C LYS A 10 -10.60 57.18 -20.15
N ALA A 11 -11.21 57.04 -18.99
CA ALA A 11 -12.59 57.51 -18.75
C ALA A 11 -12.80 59.01 -19.05
N ASN A 12 -11.72 59.79 -19.11
CA ASN A 12 -11.73 61.22 -19.48
C ASN A 12 -11.51 61.50 -20.98
N GLY A 13 -11.57 60.47 -21.84
CA GLY A 13 -11.46 60.61 -23.29
C GLY A 13 -10.03 60.75 -23.82
N ARG A 14 -8.99 60.74 -22.98
CA ARG A 14 -7.59 60.84 -23.43
C ARG A 14 -6.97 59.46 -23.70
N PRO A 15 -6.18 59.29 -24.78
CA PRO A 15 -5.39 58.08 -25.02
C PRO A 15 -4.45 57.76 -23.84
N GLU A 16 -4.43 56.51 -23.38
CA GLU A 16 -3.55 56.05 -22.29
C GLU A 16 -2.24 55.48 -22.82
N TYR A 17 -2.30 54.53 -23.77
CA TYR A 17 -1.17 54.04 -24.54
C TYR A 17 -1.65 53.33 -25.81
N TRP A 18 -0.77 53.28 -26.81
CA TRP A 18 -0.97 52.55 -28.06
C TRP A 18 -0.46 51.11 -27.90
N VAL A 19 -1.18 50.15 -28.50
CA VAL A 19 -0.81 48.73 -28.52
C VAL A 19 -0.60 48.34 -29.97
N GLU A 20 0.60 47.83 -30.28
CA GLU A 20 0.92 47.31 -31.62
C GLU A 20 -0.05 46.20 -32.03
N PRO A 21 -0.58 46.23 -33.26
CA PRO A 21 -1.32 45.11 -33.82
C PRO A 21 -0.46 43.85 -33.78
N SER A 22 -0.88 42.87 -33.00
CA SER A 22 -0.23 41.57 -32.91
C SER A 22 -1.22 40.49 -33.33
N GLY A 23 -0.75 39.55 -34.16
CA GLY A 23 -1.48 38.32 -34.46
C GLY A 23 -1.60 37.39 -33.25
N THR A 24 -0.90 37.68 -32.15
CA THR A 24 -0.95 36.94 -30.90
C THR A 24 -1.43 37.83 -29.75
N LYS A 25 -2.31 37.29 -28.92
CA LYS A 25 -2.76 37.95 -27.69
C LYS A 25 -1.85 37.50 -26.54
N PRO A 26 -1.16 38.41 -25.83
CA PRO A 26 -0.35 38.05 -24.68
C PRO A 26 -1.23 37.39 -23.61
N LEU A 27 -0.73 36.32 -23.01
CA LEU A 27 -1.36 35.71 -21.85
C LEU A 27 -1.29 36.70 -20.68
N THR A 28 -2.40 36.94 -20.01
CA THR A 28 -2.46 37.81 -18.81
C THR A 28 -2.54 36.96 -17.55
N SER A 29 -2.61 37.59 -16.37
CA SER A 29 -2.86 36.90 -15.10
C SER A 29 -4.34 36.58 -14.83
N ASN A 30 -5.25 36.93 -15.75
CA ASN A 30 -6.68 36.66 -15.62
C ASN A 30 -7.11 35.58 -16.60
N TRP A 31 -7.29 34.35 -16.11
CA TRP A 31 -7.56 33.15 -16.90
C TRP A 31 -9.03 32.72 -16.82
N THR A 32 -9.92 33.55 -17.36
CA THR A 32 -11.36 33.23 -17.42
C THR A 32 -11.73 32.22 -18.51
N ASP A 33 -10.76 31.83 -19.34
CA ASP A 33 -10.95 30.96 -20.50
C ASP A 33 -10.75 29.46 -20.20
N ILE A 34 -10.28 29.13 -19.00
CA ILE A 34 -10.00 27.76 -18.57
C ILE A 34 -10.71 27.45 -17.26
N SER A 35 -11.25 26.24 -17.15
CA SER A 35 -11.79 25.75 -15.87
C SER A 35 -10.65 25.50 -14.89
N SER A 36 -10.83 25.89 -13.63
CA SER A 36 -9.87 25.60 -12.56
C SER A 36 -9.94 24.14 -12.09
N TYR A 37 -11.14 23.56 -12.04
CA TYR A 37 -11.37 22.23 -11.50
C TYR A 37 -11.84 21.23 -12.56
N SER A 38 -11.58 19.96 -12.28
CA SER A 38 -12.02 18.77 -13.03
C SER A 38 -12.42 17.69 -12.03
N PHE A 39 -13.15 16.66 -12.48
CA PHE A 39 -13.62 15.56 -11.62
C PHE A 39 -13.47 14.19 -12.29
N THR A 40 -12.49 14.05 -13.19
CA THR A 40 -12.32 12.82 -13.97
C THR A 40 -11.93 11.62 -13.11
N THR A 41 -11.02 11.83 -12.16
CA THR A 41 -10.51 10.80 -11.25
C THR A 41 -11.45 10.53 -10.07
N GLY A 42 -12.41 11.44 -9.81
CA GLY A 42 -13.30 11.38 -8.65
C GLY A 42 -12.63 11.87 -7.35
N TYR A 43 -11.42 12.41 -7.45
CA TYR A 43 -10.78 13.11 -6.34
C TYR A 43 -11.51 14.44 -6.08
N PRO A 44 -11.89 14.78 -4.84
CA PRO A 44 -12.77 15.92 -4.56
C PRO A 44 -12.25 17.29 -5.02
N THR A 45 -10.92 17.46 -5.03
CA THR A 45 -10.25 18.74 -5.32
C THR A 45 -9.30 18.62 -6.52
N GLU A 46 -9.72 17.90 -7.56
CA GLU A 46 -8.91 17.72 -8.76
C GLU A 46 -8.79 19.03 -9.58
N ASN A 47 -7.56 19.47 -9.79
CA ASN A 47 -7.26 20.58 -10.70
C ASN A 47 -7.44 20.15 -12.17
N SER A 48 -7.87 21.09 -13.01
CA SER A 48 -7.98 20.91 -14.45
C SER A 48 -6.61 20.70 -15.11
N GLU A 49 -6.52 19.75 -16.05
CA GLU A 49 -5.29 19.52 -16.81
C GLU A 49 -4.91 20.75 -17.66
N ALA A 50 -5.88 21.45 -18.24
CA ALA A 50 -5.62 22.63 -19.07
C ALA A 50 -4.99 23.78 -18.27
N LEU A 51 -5.38 23.91 -17.00
CA LEU A 51 -4.77 24.88 -16.08
C LEU A 51 -3.30 24.53 -15.85
N LEU A 52 -3.02 23.27 -15.52
CA LEU A 52 -1.65 22.87 -15.19
C LEU A 52 -0.76 22.83 -16.42
N GLU A 53 -1.30 22.49 -17.59
CA GLU A 53 -0.57 22.56 -18.87
C GLU A 53 -0.09 23.98 -19.14
N ARG A 54 -0.95 24.98 -18.94
CA ARG A 54 -0.60 26.39 -19.10
C ARG A 54 0.51 26.80 -18.13
N CYS A 55 0.40 26.44 -16.85
CA CYS A 55 1.42 26.71 -15.84
C CYS A 55 2.77 26.08 -16.21
N ILE A 56 2.78 24.79 -16.53
CA ILE A 56 4.01 24.04 -16.82
C ILE A 56 4.68 24.56 -18.09
N ARG A 57 3.91 24.83 -19.16
CA ARG A 57 4.46 25.39 -20.41
C ARG A 57 5.03 26.80 -20.22
N ALA A 58 4.41 27.62 -19.36
CA ALA A 58 4.89 28.98 -19.10
C ALA A 58 6.16 29.02 -18.24
N CYS A 59 6.37 28.01 -17.38
CA CYS A 59 7.42 28.05 -16.36
C CYS A 59 8.53 26.99 -16.55
N SER A 60 8.45 26.11 -17.55
CA SER A 60 9.43 25.03 -17.76
C SER A 60 9.62 24.66 -19.23
N LYS A 61 10.76 24.04 -19.53
CA LYS A 61 11.08 23.42 -20.82
C LYS A 61 10.97 21.90 -20.74
N GLU A 62 10.97 21.26 -21.89
CA GLU A 62 11.05 19.79 -21.97
C GLU A 62 12.33 19.29 -21.29
N GLY A 63 12.23 18.19 -20.56
CA GLY A 63 13.31 17.63 -19.74
C GLY A 63 13.49 18.26 -18.35
N ASP A 64 12.90 19.43 -18.08
CA ASP A 64 12.97 20.07 -16.76
C ASP A 64 12.24 19.24 -15.69
N LEU A 65 12.62 19.45 -14.43
CA LEU A 65 12.01 18.80 -13.27
C LEU A 65 10.87 19.66 -12.69
N VAL A 66 9.69 19.05 -12.55
CA VAL A 66 8.52 19.63 -11.88
C VAL A 66 8.32 18.95 -10.53
N LEU A 67 8.16 19.74 -9.45
CA LEU A 67 7.85 19.24 -8.11
C LEU A 67 6.44 19.65 -7.71
N ASP A 68 5.65 18.70 -7.22
CA ASP A 68 4.37 18.96 -6.57
C ASP A 68 4.26 18.17 -5.26
N SER A 69 4.29 18.87 -4.14
CA SER A 69 4.26 18.28 -2.80
C SER A 69 2.85 18.07 -2.22
N PHE A 70 1.81 18.38 -2.99
CA PHE A 70 0.41 18.22 -2.61
C PHE A 70 -0.38 17.65 -3.79
N CYS A 71 0.09 16.49 -4.28
CA CYS A 71 -0.27 16.00 -5.60
C CYS A 71 -1.77 15.68 -5.78
N GLY A 72 -2.46 15.32 -4.69
CA GLY A 72 -3.87 14.95 -4.70
C GLY A 72 -4.19 13.92 -5.79
N SER A 73 -4.92 14.37 -6.81
CA SER A 73 -5.32 13.54 -7.96
C SER A 73 -4.21 13.25 -8.98
N GLY A 74 -3.02 13.83 -8.81
CA GLY A 74 -1.86 13.60 -9.67
C GLY A 74 -1.88 14.37 -10.99
N THR A 75 -2.71 15.42 -11.11
CA THR A 75 -2.83 16.23 -12.34
C THR A 75 -1.46 16.78 -12.77
N THR A 76 -0.66 17.31 -11.84
CA THR A 76 0.64 17.92 -12.16
C THR A 76 1.60 16.90 -12.78
N ALA A 77 1.73 15.73 -12.16
CA ALA A 77 2.58 14.65 -12.65
C ALA A 77 2.10 14.15 -14.02
N ALA A 78 0.79 13.93 -14.19
CA ALA A 78 0.23 13.46 -15.46
C ALA A 78 0.44 14.45 -16.61
N VAL A 79 0.29 15.74 -16.36
CA VAL A 79 0.53 16.78 -17.37
C VAL A 79 2.03 16.95 -17.64
N ALA A 80 2.87 16.95 -16.60
CA ALA A 80 4.32 17.03 -16.75
C ALA A 80 4.86 15.87 -17.61
N GLU A 81 4.41 14.64 -17.34
CA GLU A 81 4.75 13.44 -18.11
C GLU A 81 4.42 13.60 -19.59
N ARG A 82 3.17 13.98 -19.92
CA ARG A 82 2.74 14.16 -21.32
C ARG A 82 3.47 15.29 -22.04
N LEU A 83 3.94 16.28 -21.30
CA LEU A 83 4.74 17.38 -21.83
C LEU A 83 6.24 17.02 -21.90
N GLY A 84 6.66 15.81 -21.54
CA GLY A 84 8.07 15.41 -21.58
C GLY A 84 8.92 16.08 -20.49
N ARG A 85 8.33 16.42 -19.34
CA ARG A 85 9.05 16.90 -18.15
C ARG A 85 9.28 15.74 -17.19
N ARG A 86 10.38 15.79 -16.45
CA ARG A 86 10.58 14.94 -15.28
C ARG A 86 9.70 15.45 -14.15
N TRP A 87 9.26 14.58 -13.26
CA TRP A 87 8.44 14.99 -12.14
C TRP A 87 8.80 14.24 -10.86
N ILE A 88 8.62 14.93 -9.73
CA ILE A 88 8.57 14.35 -8.39
C ILE A 88 7.26 14.82 -7.78
N THR A 89 6.52 13.89 -7.17
CA THR A 89 5.26 14.24 -6.56
C THR A 89 5.08 13.50 -5.24
N CYS A 90 4.53 14.18 -4.24
CA CYS A 90 4.22 13.56 -2.96
C CYS A 90 2.91 14.08 -2.38
N ASP A 91 2.38 13.30 -1.45
CA ASP A 91 1.18 13.60 -0.69
C ASP A 91 1.23 12.78 0.60
N ILE A 92 0.65 13.32 1.67
CA ILE A 92 0.50 12.60 2.92
C ILE A 92 -0.64 11.57 2.82
N GLY A 93 -1.65 11.85 2.00
CA GLY A 93 -2.81 11.01 1.81
C GLY A 93 -2.48 9.79 0.97
N ARG A 94 -2.56 8.60 1.57
CA ARG A 94 -2.42 7.35 0.83
C ARG A 94 -3.42 7.29 -0.34
N PHE A 95 -4.66 7.76 -0.16
CA PHE A 95 -5.66 7.84 -1.24
C PHE A 95 -5.21 8.73 -2.43
N ALA A 96 -4.53 9.85 -2.16
CA ALA A 96 -3.96 10.72 -3.20
C ALA A 96 -2.86 10.01 -3.99
N ILE A 97 -1.94 9.34 -3.30
CA ILE A 97 -0.88 8.55 -3.94
C ILE A 97 -1.46 7.45 -4.84
N HIS A 98 -2.51 6.75 -4.39
CA HIS A 98 -3.16 5.72 -5.19
C HIS A 98 -3.90 6.28 -6.41
N THR A 99 -4.63 7.38 -6.22
CA THR A 99 -5.32 8.08 -7.32
C THR A 99 -4.31 8.54 -8.38
N THR A 100 -3.20 9.14 -7.93
CA THR A 100 -2.10 9.59 -8.77
C THR A 100 -1.45 8.43 -9.52
N ARG A 101 -1.11 7.33 -8.82
CA ARG A 101 -0.52 6.12 -9.42
C ARG A 101 -1.44 5.55 -10.50
N LYS A 102 -2.73 5.38 -10.22
CA LYS A 102 -3.72 4.87 -11.17
C LYS A 102 -3.84 5.77 -12.40
N ARG A 103 -3.84 7.09 -12.20
CA ARG A 103 -3.82 8.08 -13.29
C ARG A 103 -2.57 7.93 -14.15
N LEU A 104 -1.39 7.86 -13.56
CA LEU A 104 -0.13 7.74 -14.29
C LEU A 104 -0.05 6.45 -15.10
N LEU A 105 -0.43 5.31 -14.52
CA LEU A 105 -0.45 4.01 -15.22
C LEU A 105 -1.46 3.96 -16.38
N SER A 106 -2.45 4.87 -16.41
CA SER A 106 -3.39 4.99 -17.53
C SER A 106 -2.85 5.79 -18.72
N ILE A 107 -1.68 6.43 -18.57
CA ILE A 107 -1.02 7.16 -19.66
C ILE A 107 -0.30 6.14 -20.56
N PRO A 108 -0.61 6.11 -21.87
CA PRO A 108 0.13 5.28 -22.82
C PRO A 108 1.62 5.62 -22.79
N ASP A 109 2.47 4.58 -22.77
CA ASP A 109 3.93 4.70 -22.82
C ASP A 109 4.54 5.58 -21.70
N VAL A 110 3.91 5.61 -20.52
CA VAL A 110 4.45 6.31 -19.34
C VAL A 110 5.85 5.81 -19.00
N HIS A 111 6.76 6.73 -18.69
CA HIS A 111 8.11 6.38 -18.27
C HIS A 111 8.09 5.63 -16.92
N PRO A 112 9.00 4.66 -16.70
CA PRO A 112 9.08 3.96 -15.43
C PRO A 112 9.26 4.91 -14.24
N PHE A 113 8.46 4.73 -13.20
CA PHE A 113 8.52 5.53 -11.97
C PHE A 113 8.44 4.63 -10.74
N THR A 114 8.96 5.14 -9.62
CA THR A 114 8.97 4.43 -8.32
C THR A 114 8.07 5.15 -7.34
N VAL A 115 7.29 4.38 -6.57
CA VAL A 115 6.52 4.91 -5.43
C VAL A 115 7.29 4.59 -4.15
N GLN A 116 7.67 5.62 -3.40
CA GLN A 116 8.39 5.49 -2.13
C GLN A 116 7.49 5.87 -0.95
N ASN A 117 7.69 5.21 0.19
CA ASN A 117 6.94 5.45 1.43
C ASN A 117 7.90 5.85 2.56
N LEU A 118 7.68 7.04 3.14
CA LEU A 118 8.51 7.61 4.21
C LEU A 118 8.28 6.98 5.59
N GLY A 119 7.31 6.08 5.76
CA GLY A 119 6.90 5.53 7.06
C GLY A 119 7.98 4.82 7.88
N LYS A 120 9.19 4.63 7.35
CA LYS A 120 10.36 4.12 8.09
C LYS A 120 10.98 5.15 9.04
N TYR A 121 11.02 6.44 8.66
CA TYR A 121 11.73 7.46 9.44
C TYR A 121 10.96 7.90 10.68
N GLU A 122 9.64 8.05 10.55
CA GLU A 122 8.74 8.43 11.66
C GLU A 122 8.82 7.43 12.82
N ARG A 123 8.83 6.13 12.51
CA ARG A 123 8.87 5.07 13.52
C ARG A 123 10.21 4.99 14.26
N GLN A 124 11.32 5.22 13.56
CA GLN A 124 12.66 5.25 14.18
C GLN A 124 12.81 6.43 15.14
N LEU A 125 12.32 7.61 14.75
CA LEU A 125 12.26 8.77 15.63
C LEU A 125 11.37 8.50 16.83
N TRP A 126 10.15 7.98 16.60
CA TRP A 126 9.24 7.60 17.67
C TRP A 126 9.89 6.62 18.66
N GLN A 127 10.55 5.56 18.19
CA GLN A 127 11.21 4.60 19.07
C GLN A 127 12.33 5.26 19.89
N THR A 128 13.07 6.18 19.29
CA THR A 128 14.16 6.90 19.96
C THR A 128 13.63 7.85 21.03
N GLU A 129 12.54 8.55 20.76
CA GLU A 129 11.93 9.51 21.68
C GLU A 129 11.11 8.83 22.78
N ALA A 130 10.26 7.86 22.42
CA ALA A 130 9.33 7.21 23.34
C ALA A 130 10.04 6.30 24.35
N PHE A 131 11.20 5.74 23.99
CA PHE A 131 11.97 4.81 24.82
C PHE A 131 13.36 5.35 25.14
N ARG A 132 13.50 6.68 25.23
CA ARG A 132 14.74 7.33 25.66
C ARG A 132 15.09 6.87 27.08
N THR A 133 16.30 6.39 27.29
CA THR A 133 16.80 5.98 28.61
C THR A 133 17.77 7.02 29.14
N ASP A 134 17.47 7.59 30.30
CA ASP A 134 18.27 8.67 30.90
C ASP A 134 19.49 8.17 31.69
N GLU A 135 19.61 6.86 31.95
CA GLU A 135 20.60 6.29 32.90
C GLU A 135 21.30 4.99 32.42
N VAL A 136 21.58 4.82 31.12
CA VAL A 136 22.25 3.60 30.63
C VAL A 136 23.62 3.92 30.04
N ASP A 137 24.63 3.19 30.49
CA ASP A 137 25.99 3.18 29.96
C ASP A 137 25.94 3.01 28.43
N SER A 138 26.54 3.96 27.68
CA SER A 138 26.32 4.18 26.23
C SER A 138 26.40 2.93 25.33
N LYS A 139 27.04 1.86 25.80
CA LYS A 139 27.19 0.58 25.08
C LYS A 139 25.93 -0.29 25.06
N ASN A 140 24.99 -0.11 25.98
CA ASN A 140 23.79 -0.96 26.10
C ASN A 140 22.46 -0.26 25.82
N GLU A 141 22.50 1.03 25.46
CA GLU A 141 21.30 1.86 25.25
C GLU A 141 20.37 1.28 24.18
N ALA A 142 20.92 0.83 23.04
CA ALA A 142 20.14 0.27 21.94
C ALA A 142 19.41 -1.03 22.33
N ALA A 143 20.05 -1.91 23.11
CA ALA A 143 19.44 -3.15 23.56
C ALA A 143 18.35 -2.91 24.61
N ALA A 144 18.54 -1.93 25.50
CA ALA A 144 17.52 -1.51 26.47
C ALA A 144 16.30 -0.91 25.75
N ARG A 145 16.53 -0.02 24.78
CA ARG A 145 15.49 0.59 23.95
C ARG A 145 14.68 -0.46 23.16
N HIS A 146 15.37 -1.42 22.56
CA HIS A 146 14.74 -2.53 21.85
C HIS A 146 13.85 -3.38 22.77
N ARG A 147 14.33 -3.68 23.98
CA ARG A 147 13.54 -4.41 24.98
C ARG A 147 12.30 -3.61 25.42
N ALA A 148 12.45 -2.32 25.71
CA ALA A 148 11.34 -1.45 26.10
C ALA A 148 10.27 -1.36 25.01
N TYR A 149 10.68 -1.28 23.74
CA TYR A 149 9.79 -1.35 22.58
C TYR A 149 8.99 -2.67 22.56
N ILE A 150 9.68 -3.81 22.69
CA ILE A 150 9.03 -5.13 22.68
C ILE A 150 8.01 -5.24 23.83
N GLU A 151 8.41 -4.87 25.05
CA GLU A 151 7.54 -4.90 26.22
C GLU A 151 6.30 -4.01 26.04
N PHE A 152 6.47 -2.84 25.44
CA PHE A 152 5.38 -1.94 25.12
C PHE A 152 4.38 -2.57 24.13
N ILE A 153 4.86 -3.13 23.01
CA ILE A 153 3.98 -3.80 22.04
C ILE A 153 3.26 -5.00 22.67
N LEU A 154 3.96 -5.81 23.47
CA LEU A 154 3.36 -6.95 24.17
C LEU A 154 2.28 -6.51 25.15
N LYS A 155 2.49 -5.38 25.86
CA LYS A 155 1.49 -4.80 26.76
C LYS A 155 0.23 -4.41 26.00
N LEU A 156 0.36 -3.70 24.87
CA LEU A 156 -0.78 -3.34 24.02
C LEU A 156 -1.50 -4.57 23.46
N TYR A 157 -0.73 -5.60 23.10
CA TYR A 157 -1.28 -6.87 22.64
C TYR A 157 -1.82 -7.76 23.79
N GLN A 158 -1.73 -7.33 25.05
CA GLN A 158 -2.16 -8.07 26.24
C GLN A 158 -1.47 -9.45 26.36
N ALA A 159 -0.16 -9.47 26.14
CA ALA A 159 0.67 -10.65 26.25
C ALA A 159 1.66 -10.54 27.41
N LYS A 160 2.00 -11.69 28.00
CA LYS A 160 3.02 -11.79 29.04
C LYS A 160 4.40 -11.83 28.37
N PRO A 161 5.36 -10.96 28.75
CA PRO A 161 6.73 -11.06 28.24
C PRO A 161 7.43 -12.33 28.72
N ILE A 162 8.31 -12.87 27.89
CA ILE A 162 9.17 -14.02 28.19
C ILE A 162 10.64 -13.67 27.91
N VAL A 163 11.56 -14.38 28.56
CA VAL A 163 13.01 -14.14 28.46
C VAL A 163 13.73 -15.44 28.13
N GLY A 164 14.95 -15.34 27.59
CA GLY A 164 15.78 -16.51 27.24
C GLY A 164 15.63 -16.98 25.79
N TYR A 165 14.90 -16.24 24.98
CA TYR A 165 14.65 -16.50 23.57
C TYR A 165 15.10 -15.29 22.74
N THR A 166 15.54 -15.54 21.51
CA THR A 166 16.04 -14.51 20.58
C THR A 166 14.94 -13.99 19.66
N TRP A 167 14.02 -14.86 19.26
CA TRP A 167 12.93 -14.58 18.32
C TRP A 167 11.56 -14.58 19.00
N LEU A 168 11.41 -15.22 20.16
CA LEU A 168 10.14 -15.30 20.88
C LEU A 168 10.14 -14.37 22.09
N HIS A 169 9.19 -13.45 22.13
CA HIS A 169 9.19 -12.32 23.06
C HIS A 169 8.06 -12.35 24.08
N GLY A 170 6.94 -13.03 23.77
CA GLY A 170 5.83 -13.12 24.70
C GLY A 170 4.98 -14.39 24.57
N LEU A 171 4.01 -14.51 25.47
CA LEU A 171 3.06 -15.60 25.55
C LEU A 171 1.64 -15.05 25.80
N LYS A 172 0.67 -15.48 24.99
CA LYS A 172 -0.76 -15.14 25.15
C LYS A 172 -1.63 -16.36 24.88
N GLY A 173 -2.38 -16.80 25.89
CA GLY A 173 -3.30 -17.94 25.76
C GLY A 173 -2.62 -19.23 25.27
N GLY A 174 -1.33 -19.43 25.57
CA GLY A 174 -0.55 -20.59 25.11
C GLY A 174 0.13 -20.44 23.75
N ARG A 175 -0.19 -19.37 22.99
CA ARG A 175 0.49 -18.99 21.74
C ARG A 175 1.73 -18.18 22.07
N MET A 176 2.84 -18.49 21.42
CA MET A 176 4.06 -17.67 21.53
C MET A 176 4.00 -16.48 20.57
N ILE A 177 4.75 -15.43 20.89
CA ILE A 177 4.67 -14.16 20.18
C ILE A 177 6.05 -13.72 19.73
N HIS A 178 6.17 -13.41 18.45
CA HIS A 178 7.28 -12.66 17.89
C HIS A 178 6.85 -11.19 17.69
N VAL A 179 7.75 -10.27 17.98
CA VAL A 179 7.57 -8.83 17.70
C VAL A 179 8.72 -8.43 16.77
N GLY A 180 8.37 -8.04 15.55
CA GLY A 180 9.33 -7.62 14.53
C GLY A 180 9.98 -6.29 14.87
N ALA A 181 11.06 -5.98 14.15
CA ALA A 181 11.76 -4.72 14.32
C ALA A 181 10.91 -3.52 13.83
N VAL A 182 11.29 -2.33 14.30
CA VAL A 182 10.59 -1.08 13.94
C VAL A 182 10.94 -0.61 12.51
N ASP A 183 12.15 -0.92 12.07
CA ASP A 183 12.79 -0.41 10.86
C ASP A 183 12.88 -1.44 9.72
N LEU A 184 12.71 -2.73 10.03
CA LEU A 184 12.78 -3.82 9.06
C LEU A 184 11.44 -4.57 8.97
N PRO A 185 10.95 -4.85 7.75
CA PRO A 185 9.78 -5.70 7.57
C PRO A 185 10.11 -7.13 8.00
N VAL A 186 9.13 -7.82 8.59
CA VAL A 186 9.28 -9.25 8.86
C VAL A 186 9.30 -10.02 7.53
N SER A 187 10.34 -10.82 7.33
CA SER A 187 10.65 -11.49 6.06
C SER A 187 10.35 -12.99 6.11
N VAL A 188 10.21 -13.61 4.93
CA VAL A 188 10.03 -15.07 4.81
C VAL A 188 11.22 -15.82 5.42
N GLY A 189 12.43 -15.24 5.38
CA GLY A 189 13.64 -15.81 5.97
C GLY A 189 13.62 -15.88 7.50
N ASP A 190 12.75 -15.13 8.16
CA ASP A 190 12.62 -15.14 9.63
C ASP A 190 11.79 -16.35 10.12
N VAL A 191 10.89 -16.85 9.27
CA VAL A 191 9.94 -17.93 9.60
C VAL A 191 10.64 -19.21 10.06
N PRO A 192 11.70 -19.72 9.38
CA PRO A 192 12.42 -20.90 9.83
C PRO A 192 13.11 -20.69 11.19
N ASN A 193 13.60 -19.49 11.47
CA ASN A 193 14.26 -19.18 12.74
C ASN A 193 13.27 -19.15 13.90
N ILE A 194 12.11 -18.49 13.70
CA ILE A 194 11.00 -18.48 14.64
C ILE A 194 10.51 -19.92 14.89
N ALA A 195 10.31 -20.71 13.83
CA ALA A 195 9.88 -22.10 13.93
C ALA A 195 10.92 -23.01 14.62
N ALA A 196 12.21 -22.78 14.40
CA ALA A 196 13.29 -23.53 15.06
C ALA A 196 13.35 -23.21 16.56
N GLU A 197 13.23 -21.94 16.94
CA GLU A 197 13.21 -21.56 18.35
C GLU A 197 11.94 -22.03 19.06
N PHE A 198 10.78 -21.94 18.39
CA PHE A 198 9.52 -22.47 18.90
C PHE A 198 9.64 -23.96 19.26
N ARG A 199 10.21 -24.77 18.37
CA ARG A 199 10.44 -26.20 18.62
C ARG A 199 11.33 -26.48 19.85
N LYS A 200 12.29 -25.59 20.14
CA LYS A 200 13.12 -25.70 21.36
C LYS A 200 12.35 -25.34 22.62
N ALA A 201 11.37 -24.45 22.51
CA ALA A 201 10.56 -24.00 23.63
C ALA A 201 9.45 -25.00 24.01
N VAL A 202 9.01 -25.85 23.08
CA VAL A 202 8.02 -26.90 23.32
C VAL A 202 8.53 -27.86 24.42
N GLY A 203 7.72 -28.03 25.47
CA GLY A 203 8.00 -29.00 26.54
C GLY A 203 9.00 -28.53 27.61
N THR A 204 9.49 -27.28 27.55
CA THR A 204 10.50 -26.78 28.49
C THR A 204 10.00 -25.59 29.32
N GLY A 205 9.98 -25.75 30.65
CA GLY A 205 9.83 -24.65 31.59
C GLY A 205 8.41 -24.08 31.76
N LYS A 206 8.33 -23.00 32.53
CA LYS A 206 7.07 -22.35 32.97
C LYS A 206 6.35 -21.62 31.83
N ASP A 207 7.12 -21.23 30.81
CA ASP A 207 6.68 -20.43 29.67
C ASP A 207 6.57 -21.27 28.39
N ALA A 208 6.52 -22.60 28.51
CA ALA A 208 6.33 -23.50 27.38
C ALA A 208 5.01 -23.19 26.63
N PRO A 209 5.02 -23.24 25.28
CA PRO A 209 3.80 -23.05 24.50
C PRO A 209 2.81 -24.17 24.82
N LYS A 210 1.52 -23.82 24.99
CA LYS A 210 0.44 -24.80 25.21
C LYS A 210 -0.23 -25.21 23.90
N THR A 211 -0.02 -24.43 22.85
CA THR A 211 -0.57 -24.66 21.52
C THR A 211 0.56 -24.64 20.50
N ASN A 212 0.40 -25.36 19.39
CA ASN A 212 1.41 -25.39 18.32
C ASN A 212 1.28 -24.16 17.41
N SER A 213 1.44 -22.97 17.99
CA SER A 213 1.08 -21.74 17.29
C SER A 213 1.83 -20.50 17.76
N VAL A 214 2.08 -19.60 16.80
CA VAL A 214 2.83 -18.36 16.98
C VAL A 214 2.07 -17.19 16.37
N ASP A 215 2.06 -16.06 17.05
CA ASP A 215 1.59 -14.79 16.52
C ASP A 215 2.80 -13.89 16.23
N VAL A 216 2.88 -13.37 15.01
CA VAL A 216 4.00 -12.57 14.51
C VAL A 216 3.50 -11.14 14.33
N LEU A 217 3.89 -10.25 15.22
CA LEU A 217 3.51 -8.84 15.20
C LEU A 217 4.56 -8.05 14.42
N GLY A 218 4.17 -7.32 13.38
CA GLY A 218 5.12 -6.55 12.56
C GLY A 218 4.52 -5.23 12.10
N TRP A 219 5.36 -4.20 11.98
CA TRP A 219 4.94 -2.91 11.40
C TRP A 219 4.66 -3.03 9.91
N ASP A 220 5.56 -3.72 9.22
CA ASP A 220 5.47 -4.10 7.81
C ASP A 220 5.93 -5.55 7.64
N PHE A 221 5.57 -6.16 6.52
CA PHE A 221 5.94 -7.53 6.16
C PHE A 221 6.45 -7.56 4.72
N ALA A 222 7.37 -8.46 4.43
CA ALA A 222 7.89 -8.65 3.08
C ALA A 222 6.78 -9.09 2.11
N PHE A 223 7.01 -8.87 0.81
CA PHE A 223 6.12 -9.34 -0.25
C PHE A 223 5.93 -10.86 -0.15
N GLU A 224 4.69 -11.34 -0.35
CA GLU A 224 4.29 -12.76 -0.22
C GLU A 224 4.43 -13.39 1.18
N MET A 225 4.73 -12.59 2.21
CA MET A 225 4.97 -13.11 3.55
C MET A 225 3.80 -13.95 4.07
N ASN A 226 2.55 -13.47 3.96
CA ASN A 226 1.41 -14.16 4.58
C ASN A 226 1.23 -15.59 4.06
N GLU A 227 1.30 -15.81 2.74
CA GLU A 227 1.03 -17.13 2.13
C GLU A 227 2.25 -18.05 2.18
N VAL A 228 3.43 -17.58 1.78
CA VAL A 228 4.65 -18.41 1.77
C VAL A 228 5.05 -18.79 3.19
N ALA A 229 4.97 -17.85 4.14
CA ALA A 229 5.26 -18.16 5.53
C ALA A 229 4.23 -19.12 6.14
N LYS A 230 2.92 -18.97 5.82
CA LYS A 230 1.90 -19.92 6.28
C LYS A 230 2.15 -21.33 5.74
N GLN A 231 2.57 -21.47 4.48
CA GLN A 231 2.94 -22.76 3.90
C GLN A 231 4.17 -23.37 4.58
N GLN A 232 5.21 -22.58 4.83
CA GLN A 232 6.41 -23.05 5.55
C GLN A 232 6.12 -23.41 7.01
N ALA A 233 5.31 -22.60 7.69
CA ALA A 233 4.90 -22.86 9.05
C ALA A 233 4.03 -24.12 9.16
N ALA A 234 3.10 -24.31 8.22
CA ALA A 234 2.29 -25.52 8.13
C ALA A 234 3.14 -26.78 7.91
N ALA A 235 4.18 -26.70 7.07
CA ALA A 235 5.15 -27.78 6.91
C ALA A 235 5.92 -28.09 8.21
N ALA A 236 6.10 -27.10 9.09
CA ALA A 236 6.65 -27.26 10.43
C ALA A 236 5.60 -27.66 11.49
N ASN A 237 4.35 -27.92 11.09
CA ASN A 237 3.18 -28.16 11.96
C ASN A 237 2.82 -26.98 12.88
N ILE A 238 3.33 -25.77 12.64
CA ILE A 238 3.09 -24.59 13.48
C ILE A 238 2.05 -23.69 12.81
N GLN A 239 1.00 -23.32 13.54
CA GLN A 239 0.03 -22.33 13.07
C GLN A 239 0.55 -20.91 13.32
N MET A 240 0.94 -20.20 12.25
CA MET A 240 1.37 -18.80 12.34
C MET A 240 0.26 -17.82 11.91
N ARG A 241 0.08 -16.75 12.70
CA ARG A 241 -0.71 -15.57 12.31
C ARG A 241 0.20 -14.37 12.21
N PHE A 242 0.03 -13.58 11.16
CA PHE A 242 0.81 -12.35 10.94
C PHE A 242 -0.09 -11.17 11.22
N LEU A 243 0.17 -10.43 12.30
CA LEU A 243 -0.65 -9.29 12.69
C LEU A 243 0.12 -8.00 12.51
N ARG A 244 -0.53 -6.99 11.94
CA ARG A 244 0.05 -5.67 11.77
C ARG A 244 0.00 -4.90 13.09
N ILE A 245 1.10 -4.23 13.42
CA ILE A 245 1.15 -3.24 14.49
C ILE A 245 0.49 -1.97 13.94
N PRO A 246 -0.65 -1.52 14.50
CA PRO A 246 -1.38 -0.36 13.98
C PRO A 246 -0.58 0.92 14.25
N ARG A 247 -0.79 1.94 13.41
CA ARG A 247 -0.10 3.24 13.58
C ARG A 247 -0.51 3.96 14.86
N ASP A 248 -1.71 3.68 15.37
CA ASP A 248 -2.28 4.28 16.58
C ASP A 248 -1.44 4.00 17.83
N VAL A 249 -0.58 2.98 17.79
CA VAL A 249 0.44 2.70 18.82
C VAL A 249 1.36 3.91 19.06
N MET A 250 1.55 4.76 18.06
CA MET A 250 2.36 5.98 18.17
C MET A 250 1.57 7.16 18.77
N ASP A 251 0.23 7.09 18.80
CA ASP A 251 -0.60 8.11 19.43
C ASP A 251 -0.83 7.78 20.92
N LYS A 252 -0.28 8.62 21.79
CA LYS A 252 -0.44 8.49 23.25
C LYS A 252 -1.91 8.46 23.68
N ARG A 253 -2.78 9.22 23.00
CA ARG A 253 -4.21 9.30 23.34
C ARG A 253 -4.93 7.99 23.06
N ALA A 254 -4.69 7.39 21.88
CA ALA A 254 -5.28 6.11 21.50
C ALA A 254 -4.83 4.99 22.46
N VAL A 255 -3.54 5.00 22.84
CA VAL A 255 -2.97 4.06 23.82
C VAL A 255 -3.61 4.21 25.21
N GLU A 256 -3.79 5.43 25.70
CA GLU A 256 -4.42 5.70 27.01
C GLU A 256 -5.90 5.33 27.05
N GLN A 257 -6.61 5.49 25.93
CA GLN A 257 -8.01 5.08 25.77
C GLN A 257 -8.18 3.56 25.62
N GLY A 258 -7.10 2.82 25.36
CA GLY A 258 -7.14 1.38 25.15
C GLY A 258 -7.70 0.97 23.80
N ASP A 259 -7.76 1.89 22.83
CA ASP A 259 -8.37 1.71 21.51
C ASP A 259 -7.32 1.22 20.49
N ILE A 260 -6.59 0.16 20.83
CA ILE A 260 -5.53 -0.41 19.99
C ILE A 260 -5.94 -1.81 19.54
N HIS A 261 -6.09 -1.98 18.24
CA HIS A 261 -6.51 -3.23 17.62
C HIS A 261 -5.45 -3.76 16.65
N PHE A 262 -5.01 -5.00 16.87
CA PHE A 262 -4.05 -5.68 16.00
C PHE A 262 -4.82 -6.52 14.98
N PHE A 263 -4.65 -6.19 13.71
CA PHE A 263 -5.35 -6.88 12.62
C PHE A 263 -4.44 -7.88 11.93
N GLU A 264 -4.98 -9.04 11.57
CA GLU A 264 -4.24 -9.99 10.74
C GLU A 264 -3.99 -9.40 9.36
N LEU A 265 -2.83 -9.68 8.77
CA LEU A 265 -2.50 -9.28 7.41
C LEU A 265 -3.57 -9.73 6.43
N ALA A 266 -3.67 -8.96 5.34
CA ALA A 266 -4.62 -9.25 4.30
C ALA A 266 -4.47 -10.72 3.85
N ALA A 267 -5.57 -11.46 3.98
CA ALA A 267 -5.61 -12.89 3.74
C ALA A 267 -6.53 -13.12 2.55
N LEU A 268 -6.01 -13.80 1.53
CA LEU A 268 -6.76 -14.15 0.34
C LEU A 268 -7.09 -15.65 0.36
N ALA A 269 -8.36 -15.99 0.37
CA ALA A 269 -8.80 -17.38 0.24
C ALA A 269 -9.24 -17.67 -1.20
N VAL A 270 -8.63 -18.70 -1.80
CA VAL A 270 -8.93 -19.16 -3.16
C VAL A 270 -9.26 -20.65 -3.11
N ASP A 271 -10.48 -21.01 -3.51
CA ASP A 271 -10.88 -22.39 -3.79
C ASP A 271 -10.39 -22.79 -5.19
N VAL A 272 -9.77 -23.96 -5.29
CA VAL A 272 -9.19 -24.47 -6.54
C VAL A 272 -9.76 -25.86 -6.83
N LYS A 273 -10.43 -25.99 -7.98
CA LYS A 273 -11.02 -27.25 -8.44
C LYS A 273 -10.42 -27.64 -9.78
N ALA A 274 -9.65 -28.72 -9.79
CA ALA A 274 -9.10 -29.32 -10.99
C ALA A 274 -9.92 -30.55 -11.40
N GLN A 275 -10.36 -30.61 -12.66
CA GLN A 275 -11.01 -31.75 -13.28
C GLN A 275 -10.42 -31.98 -14.67
N LYS A 276 -9.73 -33.12 -14.87
CA LYS A 276 -8.97 -33.43 -16.09
C LYS A 276 -7.97 -32.30 -16.38
N ARG A 277 -8.10 -31.66 -17.55
CA ARG A 277 -7.32 -30.52 -18.03
C ARG A 277 -7.87 -29.15 -17.59
N LYS A 278 -9.03 -29.10 -16.94
CA LYS A 278 -9.69 -27.83 -16.58
C LYS A 278 -9.51 -27.50 -15.10
N VAL A 279 -9.05 -26.29 -14.81
CA VAL A 279 -8.92 -25.75 -13.45
C VAL A 279 -9.84 -24.56 -13.29
N ARG A 280 -10.62 -24.55 -12.21
CA ARG A 280 -11.45 -23.43 -11.80
C ARG A 280 -10.91 -22.84 -10.50
N LEU A 281 -10.78 -21.52 -10.49
CA LEU A 281 -10.47 -20.74 -9.31
C LEU A 281 -11.72 -20.01 -8.85
N ARG A 282 -11.88 -19.87 -7.53
CA ARG A 282 -12.89 -19.00 -6.93
C ARG A 282 -12.32 -18.28 -5.73
N LEU A 283 -12.39 -16.96 -5.72
CA LEU A 283 -12.17 -16.18 -4.51
C LEU A 283 -13.32 -16.43 -3.54
N THR A 284 -13.00 -16.87 -2.32
CA THR A 284 -14.01 -17.20 -1.29
C THR A 284 -14.03 -16.23 -0.13
N ASP A 285 -12.89 -15.59 0.14
CA ASP A 285 -12.75 -14.60 1.21
C ASP A 285 -11.56 -13.69 0.93
N PHE A 286 -11.66 -12.43 1.38
CA PHE A 286 -10.59 -11.46 1.36
C PHE A 286 -10.76 -10.44 2.48
N VAL A 287 -9.74 -10.33 3.33
CA VAL A 287 -9.71 -9.39 4.44
C VAL A 287 -8.58 -8.42 4.21
N ILE A 288 -8.77 -7.14 4.56
CA ILE A 288 -7.68 -6.16 4.69
C ILE A 288 -7.74 -5.51 6.07
N PRO A 289 -6.60 -5.09 6.66
CA PRO A 289 -6.61 -4.28 7.88
C PRO A 289 -7.40 -2.98 7.65
N PRO A 290 -8.40 -2.66 8.50
CA PRO A 290 -9.28 -1.51 8.30
C PRO A 290 -8.61 -0.17 8.66
N ASP A 291 -7.44 -0.19 9.30
CA ASP A 291 -6.73 0.98 9.87
C ASP A 291 -6.52 2.11 8.85
N ASP A 292 -6.35 1.72 7.58
CA ASP A 292 -6.06 2.63 6.48
C ASP A 292 -7.35 3.09 5.73
N VAL A 293 -8.54 2.72 6.21
CA VAL A 293 -9.85 2.97 5.58
C VAL A 293 -10.72 3.85 6.49
N PRO A 294 -11.27 4.98 6.02
CA PRO A 294 -12.19 5.80 6.83
C PRO A 294 -13.41 5.01 7.31
N GLU A 295 -13.85 5.23 8.57
CA GLU A 295 -15.01 4.50 9.15
C GLU A 295 -16.26 4.53 8.27
N GLU A 296 -16.53 5.65 7.61
CA GLU A 296 -17.67 5.80 6.71
C GLU A 296 -17.61 4.79 5.54
N VAL A 297 -16.42 4.59 4.97
CA VAL A 297 -16.18 3.60 3.91
C VAL A 297 -16.30 2.18 4.46
N GLN A 298 -15.78 1.93 5.67
CA GLN A 298 -15.91 0.63 6.34
C GLN A 298 -17.38 0.25 6.56
N ARG A 299 -18.21 1.18 7.04
CA ARG A 299 -19.66 0.97 7.25
C ARG A 299 -20.42 0.69 5.94
N GLY A 300 -19.92 1.21 4.82
CA GLY A 300 -20.49 0.98 3.49
C GLY A 300 -20.23 -0.42 2.93
N ILE A 301 -19.26 -1.16 3.48
CA ILE A 301 -18.85 -2.47 2.99
C ILE A 301 -19.64 -3.56 3.72
N LYS A 302 -20.47 -4.28 2.95
CA LYS A 302 -21.37 -5.33 3.44
C LYS A 302 -20.89 -6.73 3.07
N HIS A 303 -20.01 -6.84 2.08
CA HIS A 303 -19.47 -8.10 1.60
C HIS A 303 -17.97 -7.96 1.33
N TRP A 304 -17.17 -8.97 1.71
CA TRP A 304 -15.71 -8.94 1.63
C TRP A 304 -15.18 -8.61 0.23
N SER A 305 -15.87 -9.05 -0.82
CA SER A 305 -15.41 -8.80 -2.20
C SER A 305 -15.38 -7.32 -2.55
N GLN A 306 -16.12 -6.46 -1.83
CA GLN A 306 -16.10 -5.00 -2.03
C GLN A 306 -14.77 -4.38 -1.61
N TRP A 307 -13.93 -5.09 -0.85
CA TRP A 307 -12.55 -4.70 -0.60
C TRP A 307 -11.64 -4.87 -1.81
N ILE A 308 -12.10 -5.54 -2.88
CA ILE A 308 -11.31 -5.83 -4.08
C ILE A 308 -11.74 -4.92 -5.22
N ASP A 309 -10.78 -4.16 -5.75
CA ASP A 309 -10.95 -3.33 -6.94
C ASP A 309 -10.61 -4.11 -8.22
N TYR A 310 -9.58 -4.94 -8.16
CA TYR A 310 -9.04 -5.68 -9.30
C TYR A 310 -8.47 -7.01 -8.83
N TRP A 311 -8.58 -8.05 -9.67
CA TRP A 311 -7.73 -9.23 -9.50
C TRP A 311 -7.38 -9.88 -10.84
N ALA A 312 -6.25 -10.56 -10.86
CA ALA A 312 -5.67 -11.21 -12.01
C ALA A 312 -5.06 -12.56 -11.67
N VAL A 313 -4.86 -13.37 -12.71
CA VAL A 313 -4.34 -14.72 -12.63
C VAL A 313 -3.24 -14.93 -13.68
N ASP A 314 -2.16 -15.55 -13.24
CA ASP A 314 -1.10 -16.17 -14.04
C ASP A 314 -1.27 -17.69 -13.85
N TRP A 315 -1.61 -18.42 -14.90
CA TRP A 315 -1.95 -19.84 -14.81
C TRP A 315 -0.73 -20.76 -14.82
N ASP A 316 0.44 -20.25 -15.20
CA ASP A 316 1.66 -21.06 -15.26
C ASP A 316 2.92 -20.26 -14.95
N ASN A 317 2.97 -19.71 -13.73
CA ASN A 317 4.12 -18.94 -13.30
C ASN A 317 5.35 -19.84 -13.12
N LYS A 318 6.47 -19.47 -13.77
CA LYS A 318 7.73 -20.24 -13.74
C LYS A 318 8.71 -19.70 -12.69
N GLY A 319 8.24 -18.92 -11.73
CA GLY A 319 9.08 -18.20 -10.77
C GLY A 319 9.71 -16.93 -11.36
N ASP A 320 9.18 -16.47 -12.49
CA ASP A 320 9.53 -15.23 -13.18
C ASP A 320 8.47 -14.14 -12.94
N ALA A 321 8.55 -13.05 -13.69
CA ALA A 321 7.62 -11.94 -13.56
C ALA A 321 6.17 -12.40 -13.77
N PHE A 322 5.24 -11.82 -13.01
CA PHE A 322 3.82 -12.16 -13.10
C PHE A 322 3.29 -11.89 -14.52
N HIS A 323 2.79 -12.94 -15.18
CA HIS A 323 2.18 -12.85 -16.51
C HIS A 323 0.66 -12.76 -16.37
N ASN A 324 0.11 -11.60 -16.70
CA ASN A 324 -1.32 -11.36 -16.60
C ASN A 324 -2.07 -12.02 -17.77
N GLU A 325 -2.57 -13.23 -17.56
CA GLU A 325 -3.31 -14.00 -18.56
C GLU A 325 -4.83 -13.83 -18.45
N TRP A 326 -5.31 -13.52 -17.25
CA TRP A 326 -6.71 -13.21 -17.01
C TRP A 326 -6.85 -12.15 -15.92
N GLN A 327 -7.79 -11.22 -16.09
CA GLN A 327 -8.08 -10.18 -15.10
C GLN A 327 -9.55 -9.77 -15.08
N THR A 328 -10.00 -9.24 -13.94
CA THR A 328 -11.27 -8.53 -13.81
C THR A 328 -11.12 -7.37 -12.83
N TYR A 329 -11.95 -6.35 -13.00
CA TYR A 329 -11.92 -5.14 -12.19
C TYR A 329 -13.28 -4.49 -12.13
N ARG A 330 -13.52 -3.73 -11.05
CA ARG A 330 -14.72 -2.92 -10.91
C ARG A 330 -14.59 -1.64 -11.75
N THR A 331 -15.69 -1.23 -12.35
CA THR A 331 -15.79 0.07 -13.01
C THR A 331 -16.89 0.91 -12.36
N ARG A 332 -16.92 2.21 -12.66
CA ARG A 332 -18.02 3.08 -12.20
C ARG A 332 -19.38 2.67 -12.75
N LYS A 333 -19.41 2.04 -13.94
CA LYS A 333 -20.66 1.62 -14.62
C LYS A 333 -21.11 0.23 -14.17
N ASP A 334 -20.15 -0.67 -13.94
CA ASP A 334 -20.39 -2.00 -13.41
C ASP A 334 -19.54 -2.20 -12.16
N ASN A 335 -20.21 -2.15 -11.01
CA ASN A 335 -19.59 -2.34 -9.72
C ASN A 335 -19.47 -3.82 -9.34
N LYS A 336 -19.87 -4.77 -10.19
CA LYS A 336 -19.72 -6.20 -9.90
C LYS A 336 -18.29 -6.65 -10.21
N LEU A 337 -17.81 -7.58 -9.41
CA LEU A 337 -16.51 -8.24 -9.59
C LEU A 337 -16.78 -9.73 -9.82
N ALA A 338 -16.25 -10.29 -10.92
CA ALA A 338 -16.29 -11.72 -11.12
C ALA A 338 -15.39 -12.39 -10.07
N LEU A 339 -15.92 -13.38 -9.34
CA LEU A 339 -15.18 -14.06 -8.26
C LEU A 339 -14.65 -15.42 -8.69
N ASP A 340 -14.99 -15.87 -9.89
CA ASP A 340 -14.55 -17.13 -10.44
C ASP A 340 -14.02 -16.97 -11.86
N THR A 341 -13.08 -17.84 -12.20
CA THR A 341 -12.51 -17.98 -13.53
C THR A 341 -12.09 -19.43 -13.74
N ASP A 342 -11.97 -19.84 -14.99
CA ASP A 342 -11.46 -21.15 -15.34
C ASP A 342 -10.50 -21.11 -16.54
N HIS A 343 -9.60 -22.08 -16.54
CA HIS A 343 -8.59 -22.26 -17.57
C HIS A 343 -8.48 -23.75 -17.91
N THR A 344 -8.21 -24.04 -19.18
CA THR A 344 -8.00 -25.40 -19.66
C THR A 344 -6.59 -25.51 -20.20
N TYR A 345 -5.79 -26.37 -19.59
CA TYR A 345 -4.43 -26.65 -20.02
C TYR A 345 -4.44 -27.55 -21.24
N ASP A 346 -3.43 -27.40 -22.11
CA ASP A 346 -3.26 -28.30 -23.26
C ASP A 346 -2.63 -29.63 -22.82
N GLU A 347 -1.63 -29.57 -21.92
CA GLU A 347 -0.81 -30.72 -21.52
C GLU A 347 -1.03 -31.15 -20.06
N PRO A 348 -0.72 -32.41 -19.70
CA PRO A 348 -0.67 -32.85 -18.32
C PRO A 348 0.56 -32.33 -17.63
N GLY A 349 0.41 -31.96 -16.37
CA GLY A 349 1.53 -31.41 -15.64
C GLY A 349 1.15 -30.87 -14.27
N ASN A 350 2.19 -30.38 -13.61
CA ASN A 350 2.07 -29.61 -12.39
C ASN A 350 2.37 -28.15 -12.74
N TYR A 351 1.43 -27.28 -12.40
CA TYR A 351 1.44 -25.87 -12.72
C TYR A 351 1.41 -25.06 -11.43
N THR A 352 2.05 -23.89 -11.43
CA THR A 352 1.95 -22.93 -10.32
C THR A 352 1.08 -21.77 -10.78
N VAL A 353 -0.14 -21.73 -10.24
CA VAL A 353 -1.09 -20.66 -10.53
C VAL A 353 -0.89 -19.55 -9.52
N VAL A 354 -0.66 -18.32 -9.98
CA VAL A 354 -0.49 -17.15 -9.12
C VAL A 354 -1.73 -16.26 -9.27
N VAL A 355 -2.33 -15.93 -8.14
CA VAL A 355 -3.51 -15.07 -8.04
C VAL A 355 -3.08 -13.76 -7.39
N LYS A 356 -3.28 -12.64 -8.09
CA LYS A 356 -2.97 -11.30 -7.59
C LYS A 356 -4.26 -10.50 -7.40
N VAL A 357 -4.49 -10.02 -6.20
CA VAL A 357 -5.63 -9.17 -5.82
C VAL A 357 -5.11 -7.77 -5.47
N ILE A 358 -5.78 -6.75 -5.97
CA ILE A 358 -5.55 -5.35 -5.61
C ILE A 358 -6.76 -4.87 -4.81
N ASP A 359 -6.51 -4.42 -3.58
CA ASP A 359 -7.55 -3.90 -2.72
C ASP A 359 -7.98 -2.46 -3.10
N ILE A 360 -9.05 -1.95 -2.48
CA ILE A 360 -9.51 -0.56 -2.68
C ILE A 360 -8.50 0.51 -2.25
N LEU A 361 -7.49 0.12 -1.47
CA LEU A 361 -6.38 0.95 -1.07
C LEU A 361 -5.20 0.82 -2.03
N GLY A 362 -5.32 0.05 -3.12
CA GLY A 362 -4.29 -0.18 -4.12
C GLY A 362 -3.10 -1.04 -3.66
N ASN A 363 -3.19 -1.71 -2.51
CA ASN A 363 -2.18 -2.67 -2.10
C ASN A 363 -2.42 -4.01 -2.80
N ASP A 364 -1.33 -4.68 -3.16
CA ASP A 364 -1.40 -5.99 -3.79
C ASP A 364 -1.21 -7.13 -2.80
N THR A 365 -2.11 -8.11 -2.87
CA THR A 365 -2.03 -9.40 -2.16
C THR A 365 -1.90 -10.50 -3.20
N THR A 366 -0.83 -11.28 -3.13
CA THR A 366 -0.56 -12.36 -4.10
C THR A 366 -0.62 -13.71 -3.40
N LYS A 367 -1.18 -14.72 -4.07
CA LYS A 367 -1.29 -16.10 -3.59
C LYS A 367 -0.91 -17.09 -4.69
N SER A 368 0.04 -17.96 -4.39
CA SER A 368 0.49 -19.02 -5.29
C SER A 368 -0.12 -20.36 -4.89
N VAL A 369 -0.71 -21.07 -5.85
CA VAL A 369 -1.34 -22.38 -5.68
C VAL A 369 -0.75 -23.37 -6.68
N LYS A 370 -0.28 -24.51 -6.17
CA LYS A 370 0.19 -25.61 -7.02
C LYS A 370 -1.00 -26.46 -7.46
N VAL A 371 -1.13 -26.70 -8.76
CA VAL A 371 -2.24 -27.46 -9.34
C VAL A 371 -1.69 -28.59 -10.20
N SER A 372 -2.27 -29.78 -10.08
CA SER A 372 -1.92 -30.94 -10.89
C SER A 372 -3.09 -31.27 -11.80
N VAL A 373 -2.85 -31.29 -13.11
CA VAL A 373 -3.86 -31.59 -14.13
C VAL A 373 -3.52 -32.90 -14.84
N LYS A 374 -4.52 -33.75 -15.01
CA LYS A 374 -4.39 -35.12 -15.54
C LYS A 374 -4.81 -35.18 -17.00
#